data_AF-A0A354UDG1-F1
#
_entry.id   AF-A0A354UDG1-F1
#
_cell.length_a   1.000
_cell.length_b   1.000
_cell.length_c   1.000
_cell.angle_alpha   90.00
_cell.angle_beta   90.00
_cell.angle_gamma   90.00
#
_symmetry.space_group_name_H-M   'P 1'
#
loop_
_entity.id
_entity.type
_entity.pdbx_description
1 polymer ?
#
loop_
_entity_poly.entity_id
_entity_poly.type
_entity_poly.pdbx_seq_one_letter_code
_entity_poly.pdbx_strand_id
1 'polypeptide(L)'
;GGDCTNFASQCVYCGANAMNYNFNNGWYYINPNDKSPSWTGVEFFYKFLTSNNGVGPFGEVTEISNVLKGDVIQLGNQKKFFHTLIVCDIKNGVPLVCCHSADALLKPLTYFNYKRLRVITVKGFRK
;
A
#
# COMPACT_ATOMS: atom_id res chain seq x y z
N GLY A 1 -4.75 -13.83 -6.26
CA GLY A 1 -3.80 -12.98 -5.52
C GLY A 1 -3.86 -11.57 -6.08
N GLY A 2 -3.86 -10.55 -5.23
CA GLY A 2 -4.00 -9.14 -5.65
C GLY A 2 -5.08 -8.37 -4.89
N ASP A 3 -5.89 -9.08 -4.11
CA ASP A 3 -6.96 -8.52 -3.27
C ASP A 3 -6.43 -7.58 -2.17
N CYS A 4 -5.36 -7.98 -1.45
CA CYS A 4 -4.75 -7.12 -0.43
C CYS A 4 -4.27 -5.76 -0.98
N THR A 5 -3.58 -5.74 -2.12
CA THR A 5 -3.13 -4.48 -2.74
C THR A 5 -4.29 -3.72 -3.35
N ASN A 6 -5.31 -4.40 -3.89
CA ASN A 6 -6.53 -3.74 -4.36
C ASN A 6 -7.19 -2.96 -3.22
N PHE A 7 -7.40 -3.59 -2.07
CA PHE A 7 -7.93 -2.93 -0.87
C PHE A 7 -7.07 -1.75 -0.44
N ALA A 8 -5.74 -1.95 -0.36
CA ALA A 8 -4.81 -0.89 -0.01
C ALA A 8 -4.87 0.29 -1.00
N SER A 9 -4.93 0.01 -2.30
CA SER A 9 -5.04 1.03 -3.34
C SER A 9 -6.34 1.82 -3.22
N GLN A 10 -7.47 1.16 -2.92
CA GLN A 10 -8.74 1.84 -2.65
C GLN A 10 -8.62 2.79 -1.44
N CYS A 11 -8.01 2.35 -0.34
CA CYS A 11 -7.78 3.20 0.83
C CYS A 11 -6.91 4.42 0.50
N VAL A 12 -5.81 4.22 -0.23
CA VAL A 12 -4.93 5.32 -0.66
C VAL A 12 -5.66 6.27 -1.62
N TYR A 13 -6.50 5.73 -2.51
CA TYR A 13 -7.30 6.54 -3.44
C TYR A 13 -8.30 7.43 -2.70
N CYS A 14 -8.95 6.94 -1.65
CA CYS A 14 -9.81 7.78 -0.81
C CYS A 14 -9.06 8.99 -0.22
N GLY A 15 -7.76 8.87 0.06
CA GLY A 15 -6.93 9.98 0.53
C GLY A 15 -6.38 10.88 -0.58
N ALA A 16 -6.01 10.31 -1.74
CA ALA A 16 -5.41 11.06 -2.85
C ALA A 16 -6.44 11.72 -3.77
N ASN A 17 -7.61 11.11 -3.92
CA ASN A 17 -8.69 11.49 -4.83
C ASN A 17 -8.23 11.76 -6.29
N ALA A 18 -7.20 11.03 -6.74
CA ALA A 18 -6.66 11.13 -8.08
C ALA A 18 -6.08 9.78 -8.51
N MET A 19 -6.37 9.37 -9.74
CA MET A 19 -5.78 8.19 -10.38
C MET A 19 -4.82 8.63 -11.49
N ASN A 20 -3.82 7.80 -11.77
CA ASN A 20 -2.88 8.01 -12.85
C ASN A 20 -3.16 7.01 -13.97
N TYR A 21 -3.73 7.48 -15.08
CA TYR A 21 -4.11 6.63 -16.22
C TYR A 21 -2.98 6.40 -17.24
N ASN A 22 -1.72 6.65 -16.86
CA ASN A 22 -0.59 6.38 -17.75
C ASN A 22 -0.53 4.88 -18.09
N PHE A 23 -0.43 4.57 -19.38
CA PHE A 23 -0.43 3.20 -19.88
C PHE A 23 0.79 2.39 -19.39
N ASN A 24 1.97 3.02 -19.29
CA ASN A 24 3.22 2.33 -18.99
C ASN A 24 3.48 2.17 -17.48
N ASN A 25 3.13 3.18 -16.68
CA ASN A 25 3.44 3.22 -15.24
C ASN A 25 2.33 3.88 -14.40
N GLY A 26 1.09 3.88 -14.87
CA GLY A 26 -0.04 4.45 -14.15
C GLY A 26 -0.41 3.66 -12.91
N TRP A 27 -1.39 4.18 -12.17
CA TRP A 27 -2.05 3.60 -11.01
C TRP A 27 -3.52 3.98 -11.07
N TYR A 28 -4.34 3.06 -11.57
CA TYR A 28 -5.76 3.30 -11.82
C TYR A 28 -6.58 2.02 -11.71
N TYR A 29 -7.86 2.20 -11.44
CA TYR A 29 -8.88 1.15 -11.48
C TYR A 29 -10.14 1.72 -12.11
N ILE A 30 -10.50 1.21 -13.28
CA ILE A 30 -11.76 1.56 -13.96
C ILE A 30 -12.78 0.45 -13.68
N ASN A 31 -12.39 -0.81 -13.91
CA ASN A 31 -13.21 -1.98 -13.63
C ASN A 31 -12.33 -3.24 -13.45
N PRO A 32 -12.88 -4.42 -13.11
CA PRO A 32 -12.09 -5.63 -12.92
C PRO A 32 -11.25 -6.06 -14.13
N ASN A 33 -11.66 -5.72 -15.35
CA ASN A 33 -10.93 -6.03 -16.59
C ASN A 33 -10.00 -4.90 -17.05
N ASP A 34 -10.15 -3.70 -16.47
CA ASP A 34 -9.41 -2.50 -16.84
C ASP A 34 -8.85 -1.80 -15.59
N LYS A 35 -7.64 -2.20 -15.23
CA LYS A 35 -6.91 -1.72 -14.05
C LYS A 35 -5.42 -1.90 -14.25
N SER A 36 -4.62 -1.00 -13.68
CA SER A 36 -3.16 -1.09 -13.79
C SER A 36 -2.58 -2.22 -12.94
N PRO A 37 -1.44 -2.82 -13.35
CA PRO A 37 -0.71 -3.77 -12.51
C PRO A 37 -0.30 -3.20 -11.14
N SER A 38 -0.02 -1.90 -11.07
CA SER A 38 0.31 -1.19 -9.83
C SER A 38 -0.87 -1.04 -8.87
N TRP A 39 -2.11 -1.15 -9.34
CA TRP A 39 -3.28 -1.09 -8.46
C TRP A 39 -3.44 -2.38 -7.64
N THR A 40 -3.10 -3.54 -8.21
CA THR A 40 -3.33 -4.85 -7.57
C THR A 40 -2.06 -5.63 -7.25
N GLY A 41 -0.90 -5.24 -7.79
CA GLY A 41 0.36 -5.94 -7.64
C GLY A 41 1.26 -5.31 -6.57
N VAL A 42 1.71 -6.10 -5.58
CA VAL A 42 2.52 -5.63 -4.44
C VAL A 42 3.78 -4.86 -4.89
N GLU A 43 4.58 -5.46 -5.78
CA GLU A 43 5.82 -4.83 -6.25
C GLU A 43 5.57 -3.64 -7.18
N PHE A 44 4.54 -3.71 -8.02
CA PHE A 44 4.18 -2.60 -8.92
C PHE A 44 3.63 -1.41 -8.15
N PHE A 45 2.86 -1.65 -7.09
CA PHE A 45 2.33 -0.61 -6.21
C PHE A 45 3.46 0.12 -5.47
N TYR A 46 4.42 -0.62 -4.93
CA TYR A 46 5.63 -0.06 -4.34
C TYR A 46 6.38 0.83 -5.33
N LYS A 47 6.70 0.29 -6.52
CA LYS A 47 7.40 1.05 -7.56
C LYS A 47 6.65 2.32 -7.92
N PHE A 48 5.32 2.24 -8.08
CA PHE A 48 4.50 3.42 -8.34
C PHE A 48 4.67 4.46 -7.22
N LEU A 49 4.36 4.11 -5.97
CA LEU A 49 4.42 5.07 -4.86
C LEU A 49 5.80 5.73 -4.72
N THR A 50 6.90 4.97 -4.87
CA THR A 50 8.25 5.48 -4.63
C THR A 50 8.90 6.17 -5.84
N SER A 51 8.30 6.07 -7.03
CA SER A 51 8.86 6.70 -8.25
C SER A 51 7.88 7.63 -8.96
N ASN A 52 6.64 7.74 -8.48
CA ASN A 52 5.63 8.57 -9.10
C ASN A 52 6.02 10.05 -8.98
N ASN A 53 6.29 10.67 -10.13
CA ASN A 53 6.50 12.10 -10.30
C ASN A 53 5.32 12.79 -10.99
N GLY A 54 4.26 12.04 -11.35
CA GLY A 54 3.05 12.54 -11.98
C GLY A 54 1.85 12.53 -11.04
N VAL A 55 0.65 12.56 -11.63
CA VAL A 55 -0.65 12.51 -10.93
C VAL A 55 -0.72 11.31 -9.99
N GLY A 56 -1.41 11.47 -8.86
CA GLY A 56 -1.67 10.40 -7.89
C GLY A 56 -0.75 10.46 -6.66
N PRO A 57 -0.86 9.45 -5.77
CA PRO A 57 -0.11 9.41 -4.52
C PRO A 57 1.39 9.18 -4.76
N PHE A 58 2.21 9.65 -3.84
CA PHE A 58 3.64 9.35 -3.79
C PHE A 58 4.10 9.16 -2.34
N GLY A 59 5.18 8.42 -2.17
CA GLY A 59 5.71 8.08 -0.87
C GLY A 59 7.18 7.71 -0.89
N GLU A 60 7.73 7.48 0.29
CA GLU A 60 9.12 7.11 0.50
C GLU A 60 9.24 5.93 1.46
N VAL A 61 10.32 5.16 1.32
CA VAL A 61 10.59 4.07 2.26
C VAL A 61 11.08 4.67 3.57
N THR A 62 10.49 4.24 4.68
CA THR A 62 10.90 4.66 6.02
C THR A 62 11.12 3.47 6.94
N GLU A 63 11.73 3.75 8.08
CA GLU A 63 11.86 2.80 9.19
C GLU A 63 10.52 2.56 9.88
N ILE A 64 10.30 1.35 10.38
CA ILE A 64 9.05 0.98 11.08
C ILE A 64 8.79 1.85 12.31
N SER A 65 9.83 2.41 12.94
CA SER A 65 9.70 3.32 14.07
C SER A 65 9.08 4.67 13.71
N ASN A 66 9.10 5.05 12.43
CA ASN A 66 8.58 6.32 11.92
C ASN A 66 7.24 6.17 11.20
N VAL A 67 6.63 4.98 11.29
CA VAL A 67 5.36 4.68 10.64
C VAL A 67 4.25 5.60 11.15
N LEU A 68 3.40 6.06 10.24
CA LEU A 68 2.26 6.92 10.52
C LEU A 68 0.95 6.26 10.09
N LYS A 69 -0.17 6.77 10.64
CA LYS A 69 -1.50 6.41 10.16
C LYS A 69 -1.64 6.81 8.69
N GLY A 70 -2.17 5.89 7.87
CA GLY A 70 -2.29 6.04 6.42
C GLY A 70 -1.11 5.45 5.64
N ASP A 71 -0.03 5.07 6.30
CA ASP A 71 1.12 4.45 5.64
C ASP A 71 0.80 3.04 5.14
N VAL A 72 1.56 2.62 4.13
CA VAL A 72 1.47 1.30 3.54
C VAL A 72 2.57 0.43 4.11
N ILE A 73 2.24 -0.75 4.65
CA ILE A 73 3.22 -1.76 5.04
C ILE A 73 3.13 -2.92 4.06
N GLN A 74 4.28 -3.35 3.52
CA GLN A 74 4.35 -4.55 2.71
C GLN A 74 5.16 -5.64 3.40
N LEU A 75 4.55 -6.81 3.53
CA LEU A 75 5.16 -7.99 4.14
C LEU A 75 5.83 -8.86 3.08
N GLY A 76 6.96 -9.43 3.45
CA GLY A 76 7.75 -10.28 2.57
C GLY A 76 8.31 -11.52 3.25
N ASN A 77 8.62 -12.49 2.41
CA ASN A 77 9.45 -13.63 2.76
C ASN A 77 10.89 -13.38 2.26
N GLN A 78 11.76 -14.38 2.34
CA GLN A 78 13.15 -14.27 1.88
C GLN A 78 13.29 -13.93 0.39
N LYS A 79 12.28 -14.25 -0.44
CA LYS A 79 12.33 -14.09 -1.91
C LYS A 79 11.65 -12.82 -2.40
N LYS A 80 10.44 -12.51 -1.91
CA LYS A 80 9.62 -11.40 -2.43
C LYS A 80 8.68 -10.80 -1.40
N PHE A 81 8.20 -9.59 -1.66
CA PHE A 81 7.03 -9.06 -0.96
C PHE A 81 5.76 -9.68 -1.53
N PHE A 82 4.80 -10.00 -0.67
CA PHE A 82 3.62 -10.78 -1.06
C PHE A 82 2.31 -10.26 -0.47
N HIS A 83 2.35 -9.34 0.49
CA HIS A 83 1.15 -8.81 1.13
C HIS A 83 1.26 -7.30 1.34
N THR A 84 0.15 -6.58 1.13
CA THR A 84 0.05 -5.13 1.34
C THR A 84 -0.99 -4.86 2.43
N LEU A 85 -0.64 -3.99 3.37
CA LEU A 85 -1.42 -3.59 4.53
C LEU A 85 -1.52 -2.06 4.59
N ILE A 86 -2.61 -1.54 5.16
CA ILE A 86 -2.75 -0.11 5.49
C ILE A 86 -2.68 0.06 6.99
N VAL A 87 -1.89 1.03 7.45
CA VAL A 87 -1.82 1.42 8.87
C VAL A 87 -3.04 2.27 9.20
N CYS A 88 -3.92 1.72 10.03
CA CYS A 88 -5.17 2.36 10.43
C CYS A 88 -5.01 3.17 11.72
N ASP A 89 -4.12 2.73 12.61
CA ASP A 89 -3.83 3.41 13.88
C ASP A 89 -2.50 2.93 14.46
N ILE A 90 -2.02 3.58 15.54
CA ILE A 90 -0.81 3.18 16.27
C ILE A 90 -1.15 3.17 17.76
N LYS A 91 -1.00 2.00 18.40
CA LYS A 91 -1.27 1.82 19.83
C LYS A 91 -0.03 1.36 20.55
N ASN A 92 0.44 2.14 21.52
CA ASN A 92 1.66 1.86 22.31
C ASN A 92 2.89 1.54 21.42
N GLY A 93 3.06 2.29 20.32
CA GLY A 93 4.15 2.08 19.35
C GLY A 93 3.97 0.88 18.42
N VAL A 94 2.84 0.14 18.52
CA VAL A 94 2.53 -0.98 17.63
C VAL A 94 1.53 -0.53 16.56
N PRO A 95 1.85 -0.67 15.26
CA PRO A 95 0.91 -0.38 14.19
C PRO A 95 -0.28 -1.35 14.21
N LEU A 96 -1.48 -0.78 14.15
CA LEU A 96 -2.72 -1.48 13.88
C LEU A 96 -3.04 -1.36 12.39
N VAL A 97 -3.19 -2.51 11.73
CA VAL A 97 -3.34 -2.58 10.27
C VAL A 97 -4.71 -3.11 9.87
N CYS A 98 -5.11 -2.75 8.65
CA CYS A 98 -6.29 -3.27 7.99
C CYS A 98 -5.93 -3.94 6.65
N CYS A 99 -6.52 -5.11 6.37
CA CYS A 99 -6.45 -5.76 5.07
C CYS A 99 -7.62 -6.73 4.85
N HIS A 100 -8.03 -6.90 3.59
CA HIS A 100 -9.16 -7.76 3.24
C HIS A 100 -8.82 -9.26 3.28
N SER A 101 -7.65 -9.67 2.79
CA SER A 101 -7.35 -11.10 2.61
C SER A 101 -7.20 -11.93 3.90
N ALA A 102 -7.32 -11.31 5.07
CA ALA A 102 -7.37 -11.99 6.38
C ALA A 102 -8.53 -11.47 7.26
N ASP A 103 -9.50 -10.76 6.66
CA ASP A 103 -10.55 -10.02 7.38
C ASP A 103 -10.00 -9.23 8.58
N ALA A 104 -8.84 -8.60 8.37
CA ALA A 104 -8.13 -7.90 9.43
C ALA A 104 -8.64 -6.45 9.50
N LEU A 105 -9.35 -6.13 10.57
CA LEU A 105 -9.69 -4.78 10.97
C LEU A 105 -8.98 -4.46 12.29
N LEU A 106 -8.14 -3.43 12.30
CA LEU A 106 -7.38 -2.97 13.48
C LEU A 106 -6.58 -4.08 14.17
N LYS A 107 -6.02 -5.01 13.39
CA LYS A 107 -5.17 -6.08 13.94
C LYS A 107 -3.76 -5.55 14.16
N PRO A 108 -3.10 -5.91 15.27
CA PRO A 108 -1.70 -5.53 15.45
C PRO A 108 -0.83 -6.18 14.37
N LEU A 109 0.23 -5.49 13.96
CA LEU A 109 1.17 -6.01 12.96
C LEU A 109 1.76 -7.39 13.34
N THR A 110 1.87 -7.68 14.64
CA THR A 110 2.32 -8.97 15.19
C THR A 110 1.37 -10.15 14.90
N TYR A 111 0.15 -9.88 14.42
CA TYR A 111 -0.79 -10.92 13.98
C TYR A 111 -0.29 -11.65 12.72
N PHE A 112 0.59 -11.03 11.92
CA PHE A 112 1.04 -11.57 10.65
C PHE A 112 2.41 -12.23 10.77
N ASN A 113 2.60 -13.36 10.09
CA ASN A 113 3.90 -14.00 9.96
C ASN A 113 4.64 -13.49 8.71
N TYR A 114 5.83 -12.93 8.90
CA TYR A 114 6.69 -12.42 7.83
C TYR A 114 8.16 -12.57 8.20
N LYS A 115 9.04 -12.54 7.18
CA LYS A 115 10.50 -12.56 7.39
C LYS A 115 11.13 -11.18 7.21
N ARG A 116 10.46 -10.29 6.47
CA ARG A 116 10.84 -8.89 6.28
C ARG A 116 9.60 -8.05 6.06
N LEU A 117 9.73 -6.75 6.29
CA LEU A 117 8.72 -5.76 5.97
C LEU A 117 9.39 -4.56 5.29
N ARG A 118 8.59 -3.74 4.60
CA ARG A 118 8.95 -2.37 4.23
C ARG A 118 7.76 -1.46 4.51
N VAL A 119 8.05 -0.27 5.02
CA VAL A 119 7.06 0.78 5.24
C VAL A 119 7.22 1.80 4.11
N ILE A 120 6.11 2.17 3.50
CA ILE A 120 6.04 3.28 2.53
C ILE A 120 5.19 4.36 3.18
N THR A 121 5.81 5.46 3.57
CA THR A 121 5.10 6.62 4.09
C THR A 121 4.50 7.39 2.93
N VAL A 122 3.19 7.55 2.94
CA VAL A 122 2.49 8.32 1.89
C VAL A 122 2.66 9.80 2.20
N LYS A 123 3.47 10.49 1.40
CA LYS A 123 3.85 11.90 1.64
C LYS A 123 2.82 12.90 1.14
N GLY A 124 1.98 12.48 0.21
CA GLY A 124 0.94 13.31 -0.39
C GLY A 124 0.51 12.76 -1.74
N PHE A 125 -0.12 13.62 -2.54
CA PHE A 125 -0.55 13.33 -3.90
C PHE A 125 -0.32 14.55 -4.80
N ARG A 126 -0.29 14.31 -6.11
CA ARG A 126 -0.20 15.36 -7.14
C ARG A 126 -1.43 15.32 -8.05
N LYS A 127 -1.80 16.48 -8.58
CA LYS A 127 -2.90 16.68 -9.53
C LYS A 127 -2.36 17.25 -10.83
#